data_AF-A0AAC9UIL6-F1
#
_entry.id   AF-A0AAC9UIL6-F1
#
_cell.length_a   1.000
_cell.length_b   1.000
_cell.length_c   1.000
_cell.angle_alpha   90.00
_cell.angle_beta   90.00
_cell.angle_gamma   90.00
#
_symmetry.space_group_name_H-M   'P 1'
#
loop_
_entity.id
_entity.type
_entity.pdbx_description
1 polymer ?
#
loop_
_entity_poly.entity_id
_entity_poly.type
_entity_poly.pdbx_seq_one_letter_code
_entity_poly.pdbx_strand_id
1 'polypeptide(L)'
;MKNFELESISEKIHFGRTKEYFNEVLTSYQNQCYRSSVVMLWSVVICDLVYKLQNLVDQYGDTVASNILKDIKKIQTDDPKSPNWELKLLDEVYDRTDFIDSSEYENLRYLQKQRHLSAHPVLRQNLELYKPNKETVRSLIRNALEGILIKPPFYTQKVVAEFLEDLDEAKTAINSFPKLKRYISSRYLDRISKDVEMVIFKTIWKFAFKLSDDKCKENRQVNLWVVRAITERHSARVIEEIKGNNDAYSNIAAVGEPMGFLMFYLAYYPEAYVCLSEDAKLKIKHARDSSILGKIYGWFIDGDLGAHFDFLCSWFASDEYPTILDQQWEHILELSDSDEWEESFSKLIAVYYCSSRSFDTADKVFGQLVLPYLKFFTKNSAVFMLENIETNNQVWDRNRAALDHPKLKDKFDKLLGEKFDYKKYPRFFSNLPATD
;
A
#
# COMPACT_ATOMS: atom_id res chain seq x y z
N MET A 1 -12.29 25.36 -30.26
CA MET A 1 -11.56 24.27 -29.58
C MET A 1 -11.45 24.50 -28.06
N LYS A 2 -12.56 24.78 -27.34
CA LYS A 2 -12.57 25.02 -25.87
C LYS A 2 -13.73 24.35 -25.10
N ASN A 3 -14.73 23.73 -25.73
CA ASN A 3 -15.87 23.11 -25.01
C ASN A 3 -15.59 21.67 -24.54
N PHE A 4 -14.69 20.96 -25.23
CA PHE A 4 -14.32 19.57 -24.94
C PHE A 4 -13.82 19.33 -23.50
N GLU A 5 -13.21 20.34 -22.87
CA GLU A 5 -12.63 20.21 -21.54
C GLU A 5 -13.70 20.11 -20.44
N LEU A 6 -14.79 20.88 -20.51
CA LEU A 6 -15.86 20.84 -19.51
C LEU A 6 -16.68 19.54 -19.62
N GLU A 7 -16.96 19.09 -20.84
CA GLU A 7 -17.63 17.82 -21.10
C GLU A 7 -16.80 16.65 -20.55
N SER A 8 -15.50 16.61 -20.86
CA SER A 8 -14.60 15.57 -20.35
C SER A 8 -14.49 15.57 -18.82
N ILE A 9 -14.46 16.73 -18.17
CA ILE A 9 -14.43 16.81 -16.70
C ILE A 9 -15.76 16.36 -16.11
N SER A 10 -16.90 16.71 -16.74
CA SER A 10 -18.23 16.33 -16.25
C SER A 10 -18.49 14.83 -16.23
N GLU A 11 -17.75 14.05 -17.03
CA GLU A 11 -17.80 12.59 -16.98
C GLU A 11 -17.36 12.02 -15.63
N LYS A 12 -16.57 12.78 -14.84
CA LYS A 12 -16.09 12.40 -13.51
C LYS A 12 -17.08 12.67 -12.38
N ILE A 13 -18.25 13.25 -12.67
CA ILE A 13 -19.30 13.48 -11.65
C ILE A 13 -19.75 12.12 -11.09
N HIS A 14 -19.70 11.97 -9.76
CA HIS A 14 -19.89 10.69 -9.10
C HIS A 14 -21.31 10.14 -9.19
N PHE A 15 -22.32 10.98 -8.95
CA PHE A 15 -23.71 10.52 -8.93
C PHE A 15 -24.34 10.67 -10.32
N GLY A 16 -24.90 9.57 -10.84
CA GLY A 16 -25.57 9.57 -12.14
C GLY A 16 -26.68 10.63 -12.25
N ARG A 17 -27.46 10.82 -11.19
CA ARG A 17 -28.49 11.88 -11.13
C ARG A 17 -27.90 13.29 -11.20
N THR A 18 -26.82 13.56 -10.46
CA THR A 18 -26.12 14.85 -10.55
C THR A 18 -25.63 15.09 -11.98
N LYS A 19 -25.08 14.04 -12.63
CA LYS A 19 -24.60 14.11 -14.01
C LYS A 19 -25.71 14.42 -15.01
N GLU A 20 -26.89 13.80 -14.84
CA GLU A 20 -28.09 14.10 -15.64
C GLU A 20 -28.48 15.58 -15.51
N TYR A 21 -28.61 16.09 -14.29
CA TYR A 21 -28.93 17.50 -14.07
C TYR A 21 -27.84 18.45 -14.57
N PHE A 22 -26.57 18.08 -14.44
CA PHE A 22 -25.45 18.86 -14.94
C PHE A 22 -25.44 18.96 -16.48
N ASN A 23 -25.96 17.94 -17.18
CA ASN A 23 -26.09 18.00 -18.64
C ASN A 23 -27.04 19.13 -19.10
N GLU A 24 -28.06 19.47 -18.30
CA GLU A 24 -28.91 20.63 -18.56
C GLU A 24 -28.14 21.96 -18.42
N VAL A 25 -27.19 22.03 -17.47
CA VAL A 25 -26.29 23.18 -17.29
C VAL A 25 -25.43 23.37 -18.54
N LEU A 26 -24.81 22.28 -19.03
CA LEU A 26 -23.97 22.30 -20.22
C LEU A 26 -24.77 22.66 -21.47
N THR A 27 -25.93 22.05 -21.66
CA THR A 27 -26.83 22.33 -22.80
C THR A 27 -27.26 23.80 -22.78
N SER A 28 -27.61 24.34 -21.61
CA SER A 28 -27.96 25.76 -21.47
C SER A 28 -26.78 26.68 -21.77
N TYR A 29 -25.57 26.32 -21.32
CA TYR A 29 -24.35 27.07 -21.59
C TYR A 29 -24.00 27.09 -23.09
N GLN A 30 -24.04 25.93 -23.75
CA GLN A 30 -23.76 25.77 -25.17
C GLN A 30 -24.75 26.57 -26.03
N ASN A 31 -26.04 26.60 -25.65
CA ASN A 31 -27.09 27.38 -26.31
C ASN A 31 -27.10 28.87 -25.92
N GLN A 32 -26.10 29.36 -25.20
CA GLN A 32 -25.96 30.76 -24.77
C GLN A 32 -27.07 31.25 -23.81
N CYS A 33 -27.80 30.32 -23.19
CA CYS A 33 -28.78 30.55 -22.13
C CYS A 33 -28.07 30.73 -20.78
N TYR A 34 -27.19 31.74 -20.68
CA TYR A 34 -26.27 31.93 -19.55
C TYR A 34 -26.95 32.13 -18.19
N ARG A 35 -28.07 32.87 -18.14
CA ARG A 35 -28.85 33.04 -16.92
C ARG A 35 -29.39 31.70 -16.42
N SER A 36 -30.00 30.92 -17.31
CA SER A 36 -30.55 29.60 -16.99
C SER A 36 -29.46 28.63 -16.57
N SER A 37 -28.31 28.64 -17.25
CA SER A 37 -27.16 27.80 -16.92
C SER A 37 -26.66 28.06 -15.48
N VAL A 38 -26.54 29.32 -15.07
CA VAL A 38 -26.11 29.68 -13.69
C VAL A 38 -27.14 29.26 -12.65
N VAL A 39 -28.43 29.49 -12.93
CA VAL A 39 -29.52 29.11 -12.03
C VAL A 39 -29.54 27.59 -11.83
N MET A 40 -29.42 26.83 -12.91
CA MET A 40 -29.40 25.36 -12.86
C MET A 40 -28.14 24.85 -12.16
N LEU A 41 -26.96 25.45 -12.43
CA LEU A 41 -25.71 25.02 -11.82
C LEU A 41 -25.74 25.07 -10.30
N TRP A 42 -26.31 26.13 -9.71
CA TRP A 42 -26.47 26.24 -8.26
C TRP A 42 -27.38 25.12 -7.71
N SER A 43 -28.50 24.84 -8.37
CA SER A 43 -29.39 23.74 -7.98
C SER A 43 -28.68 22.38 -8.03
N VAL A 44 -27.86 22.14 -9.06
CA VAL A 44 -27.06 20.91 -9.20
C VAL A 44 -26.07 20.77 -8.04
N VAL A 45 -25.33 21.84 -7.71
CA VAL A 45 -24.38 21.86 -6.59
C VAL A 45 -25.06 21.51 -5.26
N ILE A 46 -26.19 22.15 -4.96
CA ILE A 46 -26.93 21.90 -3.71
C ILE A 46 -27.45 20.47 -3.65
N CYS A 47 -28.00 19.96 -4.76
CA CYS A 47 -28.48 18.59 -4.84
C CYS A 47 -27.35 17.58 -4.63
N ASP A 48 -26.19 17.83 -5.24
CA ASP A 48 -25.01 16.99 -5.11
C ASP A 48 -24.47 16.96 -3.68
N LEU A 49 -24.43 18.11 -2.98
CA LEU A 49 -24.08 18.16 -1.55
C LEU A 49 -25.02 17.32 -0.69
N VAL A 50 -26.33 17.37 -0.95
CA VAL A 50 -27.30 16.53 -0.25
C VAL A 50 -27.04 15.05 -0.53
N TYR A 51 -26.78 14.66 -1.78
CA TYR A 51 -26.45 13.27 -2.12
C TYR A 51 -25.17 12.80 -1.45
N LYS A 52 -24.16 13.66 -1.33
CA LYS A 52 -22.90 13.37 -0.65
C LYS A 52 -23.09 13.14 0.84
N LEU A 53 -23.80 14.05 1.51
CA LEU A 53 -24.13 13.88 2.93
C LEU A 53 -24.99 12.62 3.17
N GLN A 54 -25.96 12.34 2.29
CA GLN A 54 -26.79 11.15 2.43
C GLN A 54 -25.97 9.87 2.20
N ASN A 55 -25.06 9.87 1.24
CA ASN A 55 -24.13 8.76 1.02
C ASN A 55 -23.24 8.52 2.24
N LEU A 56 -22.75 9.59 2.89
CA LEU A 56 -22.00 9.52 4.14
C LEU A 56 -22.79 8.86 5.28
N VAL A 57 -24.07 9.20 5.41
CA VAL A 57 -24.95 8.58 6.41
C VAL A 57 -25.24 7.11 6.08
N ASP A 58 -25.59 6.81 4.85
CA ASP A 58 -26.07 5.48 4.46
C ASP A 58 -24.96 4.43 4.42
N GLN A 59 -23.77 4.82 3.95
CA GLN A 59 -22.64 3.88 3.76
C GLN A 59 -21.71 3.82 4.98
N TYR A 60 -21.58 4.92 5.71
CA TYR A 60 -20.57 5.06 6.77
C TYR A 60 -21.14 5.47 8.14
N GLY A 61 -22.46 5.67 8.26
CA GLY A 61 -23.08 6.03 9.54
C GLY A 61 -22.64 7.40 10.08
N ASP A 62 -22.25 8.33 9.21
CA ASP A 62 -21.65 9.60 9.66
C ASP A 62 -22.64 10.46 10.48
N THR A 63 -22.34 10.65 11.75
CA THR A 63 -23.18 11.40 12.70
C THR A 63 -23.20 12.89 12.43
N VAL A 64 -22.12 13.48 11.90
CA VAL A 64 -22.05 14.90 11.55
C VAL A 64 -22.93 15.18 10.34
N ALA A 65 -22.78 14.39 9.27
CA ALA A 65 -23.63 14.47 8.09
C ALA A 65 -25.11 14.20 8.45
N SER A 66 -25.37 13.25 9.33
CA SER A 66 -26.74 12.97 9.84
C SER A 66 -27.34 14.19 10.53
N ASN A 67 -26.56 14.88 11.36
CA ASN A 67 -27.01 16.07 12.06
C ASN A 67 -27.24 17.24 11.10
N ILE A 68 -26.32 17.50 10.16
CA ILE A 68 -26.50 18.52 9.13
C ILE A 68 -27.79 18.26 8.33
N LEU A 69 -28.02 17.04 7.87
CA LEU A 69 -29.24 16.69 7.13
C LEU A 69 -30.52 16.85 7.97
N LYS A 70 -30.48 16.54 9.28
CA LYS A 70 -31.60 16.77 10.18
C LYS A 70 -31.89 18.26 10.35
N ASP A 71 -30.85 19.07 10.55
CA ASP A 71 -30.97 20.53 10.70
C ASP A 71 -31.58 21.15 9.44
N ILE A 72 -31.11 20.75 8.26
CA ILE A 72 -31.65 21.22 6.97
C ILE A 72 -33.09 20.75 6.75
N LYS A 73 -33.42 19.49 7.04
CA LYS A 73 -34.81 18.98 6.94
C LYS A 73 -35.77 19.75 7.85
N LYS A 74 -35.30 20.15 9.04
CA LYS A 74 -36.09 20.99 9.96
C LYS A 74 -36.37 22.36 9.35
N ILE A 75 -35.36 23.04 8.81
CA ILE A 75 -35.53 24.35 8.14
C ILE A 75 -36.50 24.24 6.96
N GLN A 76 -36.39 23.19 6.14
CA GLN A 76 -37.30 22.95 5.02
C GLN A 76 -38.74 22.68 5.46
N THR A 77 -38.93 22.05 6.63
CA THR A 77 -40.27 21.77 7.18
C THR A 77 -40.90 23.03 7.76
N ASP A 78 -40.10 23.85 8.45
CA ASP A 78 -40.53 25.08 9.09
C ASP A 78 -40.84 26.20 8.06
N ASP A 79 -40.08 26.26 6.94
CA ASP A 79 -40.33 27.20 5.84
C ASP A 79 -40.08 26.58 4.44
N PRO A 80 -41.08 25.84 3.89
CA PRO A 80 -40.93 25.10 2.64
C PRO A 80 -40.68 25.94 1.39
N LYS A 81 -40.94 27.24 1.43
CA LYS A 81 -40.82 28.14 0.27
C LYS A 81 -39.52 28.93 0.26
N SER A 82 -38.77 28.90 1.35
CA SER A 82 -37.57 29.70 1.50
C SER A 82 -36.34 29.02 0.90
N PRO A 83 -35.55 29.72 0.06
CA PRO A 83 -34.28 29.20 -0.45
C PRO A 83 -33.14 29.31 0.58
N ASN A 84 -33.40 29.82 1.79
CA ASN A 84 -32.34 30.10 2.77
C ASN A 84 -31.62 28.82 3.25
N TRP A 85 -32.29 27.67 3.21
CA TRP A 85 -31.68 26.38 3.57
C TRP A 85 -30.52 26.03 2.63
N GLU A 86 -30.54 26.47 1.37
CA GLU A 86 -29.49 26.18 0.38
C GLU A 86 -28.15 26.78 0.84
N LEU A 87 -28.18 28.05 1.29
CA LEU A 87 -27.00 28.73 1.79
C LEU A 87 -26.55 28.16 3.13
N LYS A 88 -27.51 27.86 4.01
CA LYS A 88 -27.22 27.24 5.30
C LYS A 88 -26.57 25.87 5.14
N LEU A 89 -27.00 25.06 4.16
CA LEU A 89 -26.35 23.79 3.84
C LEU A 89 -24.88 24.00 3.45
N LEU A 90 -24.59 24.96 2.56
CA LEU A 90 -23.22 25.26 2.17
C LEU A 90 -22.37 25.69 3.38
N ASP A 91 -22.92 26.55 4.24
CA ASP A 91 -22.24 27.05 5.44
C ASP A 91 -21.97 25.89 6.43
N GLU A 92 -22.96 25.03 6.70
CA GLU A 92 -22.79 23.88 7.59
C GLU A 92 -21.82 22.84 7.04
N VAL A 93 -21.81 22.61 5.71
CA VAL A 93 -20.83 21.73 5.07
C VAL A 93 -19.43 22.31 5.24
N TYR A 94 -19.23 23.62 5.04
CA TYR A 94 -17.92 24.24 5.22
C TYR A 94 -17.46 24.25 6.69
N ASP A 95 -18.36 24.58 7.63
CA ASP A 95 -18.01 24.77 9.04
C ASP A 95 -17.81 23.45 9.79
N ARG A 96 -18.57 22.40 9.40
CA ARG A 96 -18.63 21.13 10.14
C ARG A 96 -18.02 19.96 9.39
N THR A 97 -17.61 20.15 8.14
CA THR A 97 -16.97 19.10 7.33
C THR A 97 -15.77 19.68 6.59
N ASP A 98 -14.75 18.87 6.32
CA ASP A 98 -13.61 19.31 5.49
C ASP A 98 -13.85 19.03 3.99
N PHE A 99 -15.12 19.03 3.56
CA PHE A 99 -15.47 18.68 2.19
C PHE A 99 -15.11 19.79 1.18
N ILE A 100 -15.09 21.03 1.66
CA ILE A 100 -14.89 22.25 0.89
C ILE A 100 -13.84 23.11 1.61
N ASP A 101 -12.80 23.55 0.91
CA ASP A 101 -11.82 24.49 1.47
C ASP A 101 -12.30 25.95 1.40
N SER A 102 -11.55 26.87 2.01
CA SER A 102 -11.91 28.29 2.05
C SER A 102 -12.03 28.93 0.65
N SER A 103 -11.19 28.52 -0.31
CA SER A 103 -11.26 29.07 -1.67
C SER A 103 -12.47 28.56 -2.42
N GLU A 104 -12.77 27.28 -2.30
CA GLU A 104 -13.92 26.62 -2.90
C GLU A 104 -15.22 27.16 -2.31
N TYR A 105 -15.27 27.36 -1.00
CA TYR A 105 -16.39 27.99 -0.31
C TYR A 105 -16.70 29.37 -0.89
N GLU A 106 -15.70 30.24 -1.03
CA GLU A 106 -15.88 31.57 -1.61
C GLU A 106 -16.32 31.52 -3.09
N ASN A 107 -15.81 30.57 -3.87
CA ASN A 107 -16.24 30.35 -5.25
C ASN A 107 -17.73 29.95 -5.33
N LEU A 108 -18.20 29.11 -4.41
CA LEU A 108 -19.60 28.66 -4.35
C LEU A 108 -20.53 29.75 -3.81
N ARG A 109 -20.06 30.55 -2.84
CA ARG A 109 -20.76 31.76 -2.39
C ARG A 109 -20.89 32.78 -3.53
N TYR A 110 -19.87 32.89 -4.38
CA TYR A 110 -19.96 33.72 -5.58
C TYR A 110 -20.98 33.16 -6.59
N LEU A 111 -21.00 31.84 -6.83
CA LEU A 111 -22.03 31.20 -7.64
C LEU A 111 -23.45 31.50 -7.13
N GLN A 112 -23.67 31.43 -5.82
CA GLN A 112 -24.96 31.76 -5.21
C GLN A 112 -25.38 33.21 -5.49
N LYS A 113 -24.45 34.17 -5.36
CA LYS A 113 -24.70 35.58 -5.68
C LYS A 113 -25.07 35.76 -7.15
N GLN A 114 -24.38 35.06 -8.05
CA GLN A 114 -24.66 35.08 -9.49
C GLN A 114 -26.01 34.45 -9.83
N ARG A 115 -26.41 33.38 -9.12
CA ARG A 115 -27.74 32.78 -9.21
C ARG A 115 -28.82 33.77 -8.76
N HIS A 116 -28.61 34.48 -7.65
CA HIS A 116 -29.56 35.50 -7.18
C HIS A 116 -29.78 36.59 -8.23
N LEU A 117 -28.70 37.15 -8.79
CA LEU A 117 -28.78 38.15 -9.86
C LEU A 117 -29.44 37.62 -11.15
N SER A 118 -29.27 36.33 -11.45
CA SER A 118 -29.80 35.72 -12.67
C SER A 118 -31.27 35.32 -12.54
N ALA A 119 -31.71 34.87 -11.36
CA ALA A 119 -33.08 34.40 -11.10
C ALA A 119 -34.06 35.53 -10.78
N HIS A 120 -33.62 36.56 -10.05
CA HIS A 120 -34.48 37.69 -9.71
C HIS A 120 -34.40 38.78 -10.78
N PRO A 121 -35.51 39.47 -11.09
CA PRO A 121 -35.53 40.57 -12.04
C PRO A 121 -34.90 41.83 -11.45
N VAL A 122 -33.58 41.79 -11.22
CA VAL A 122 -32.80 42.97 -10.84
C VAL A 122 -32.59 43.80 -12.11
N LEU A 123 -33.47 44.77 -12.31
CA LEU A 123 -33.43 45.68 -13.45
C LEU A 123 -32.24 46.63 -13.29
N ARG A 124 -31.34 46.62 -14.27
CA ARG A 124 -30.28 47.64 -14.37
C ARG A 124 -30.88 48.99 -14.79
N GLN A 125 -30.06 50.05 -14.81
CA GLN A 125 -30.45 51.42 -15.19
C GLN A 125 -31.26 51.51 -16.50
N ASN A 126 -31.10 50.54 -17.42
CA ASN A 126 -31.81 50.46 -18.70
C ASN A 126 -33.03 49.50 -18.70
N LEU A 127 -33.54 49.08 -17.55
CA LEU A 127 -34.64 48.10 -17.41
C LEU A 127 -34.34 46.72 -18.04
N GLU A 128 -33.07 46.38 -18.24
CA GLU A 128 -32.64 45.07 -18.71
C GLU A 128 -32.34 44.13 -17.54
N LEU A 129 -32.62 42.84 -17.75
CA LEU A 129 -32.26 41.77 -16.82
C LEU A 129 -30.74 41.55 -16.84
N TYR A 130 -30.17 41.30 -15.66
CA TYR A 130 -28.77 40.91 -15.57
C TYR A 130 -28.48 39.64 -16.40
N LYS A 131 -27.50 39.73 -17.30
CA LYS A 131 -26.98 38.60 -18.08
C LYS A 131 -25.47 38.45 -17.81
N PRO A 132 -25.03 37.37 -17.14
CA PRO A 132 -23.61 37.09 -17.01
C PRO A 132 -23.01 36.78 -18.39
N ASN A 133 -21.75 37.16 -18.58
CA ASN A 133 -21.04 36.88 -19.82
C ASN A 133 -20.60 35.40 -19.88
N LYS A 134 -20.23 34.94 -21.08
CA LYS A 134 -19.84 33.55 -21.34
C LYS A 134 -18.69 33.07 -20.44
N GLU A 135 -17.68 33.89 -20.22
CA GLU A 135 -16.48 33.49 -19.48
C GLU A 135 -16.76 33.42 -17.96
N THR A 136 -17.60 34.30 -17.44
CA THR A 136 -18.11 34.21 -16.07
C THR A 136 -18.84 32.89 -15.85
N VAL A 137 -19.78 32.53 -16.73
CA VAL A 137 -20.50 31.26 -16.60
C VAL A 137 -19.55 30.06 -16.75
N ARG A 138 -18.59 30.11 -17.67
CA ARG A 138 -17.58 29.07 -17.84
C ARG A 138 -16.76 28.85 -16.56
N SER A 139 -16.32 29.94 -15.94
CA SER A 139 -15.55 29.92 -14.68
C SER A 139 -16.38 29.32 -13.54
N LEU A 140 -17.63 29.74 -13.40
CA LEU A 140 -18.56 29.17 -12.41
C LEU A 140 -18.74 27.66 -12.59
N ILE A 141 -18.94 27.20 -13.82
CA ILE A 141 -19.08 25.77 -14.13
C ILE A 141 -17.81 25.01 -13.74
N ARG A 142 -16.62 25.52 -14.11
CA ARG A 142 -15.34 24.88 -13.79
C ARG A 142 -15.12 24.80 -12.27
N ASN A 143 -15.31 25.91 -11.56
CA ASN A 143 -15.11 25.95 -10.12
C ASN A 143 -16.10 25.05 -9.37
N ALA A 144 -17.34 24.94 -9.84
CA ALA A 144 -18.32 24.01 -9.27
C ALA A 144 -17.95 22.54 -9.53
N LEU A 145 -17.47 22.22 -10.74
CA LEU A 145 -16.96 20.90 -11.08
C LEU A 145 -15.81 20.49 -10.18
N GLU A 146 -14.74 21.30 -10.15
CA GLU A 146 -13.50 21.01 -9.42
C GLU A 146 -13.69 21.08 -7.90
N GLY A 147 -14.45 22.07 -7.40
CA GLY A 147 -14.62 22.28 -5.96
C GLY A 147 -15.61 21.33 -5.30
N ILE A 148 -16.61 20.82 -6.02
CA ILE A 148 -17.59 19.87 -5.48
C ILE A 148 -17.85 18.71 -6.41
N LEU A 149 -18.40 18.92 -7.61
CA LEU A 149 -19.17 17.87 -8.30
C LEU A 149 -18.35 16.61 -8.65
N ILE A 150 -17.05 16.76 -8.95
CA ILE A 150 -16.14 15.65 -9.25
C ILE A 150 -15.37 15.16 -8.02
N LYS A 151 -15.59 15.78 -6.84
CA LYS A 151 -15.02 15.29 -5.58
C LYS A 151 -15.82 14.11 -5.06
N PRO A 152 -15.13 13.09 -4.50
CA PRO A 152 -15.80 11.92 -3.98
C PRO A 152 -16.58 12.19 -2.69
N PRO A 153 -17.64 11.41 -2.40
CA PRO A 153 -18.56 11.64 -1.29
C PRO A 153 -18.05 11.18 0.09
N PHE A 154 -16.74 11.28 0.40
CA PHE A 154 -16.22 10.81 1.69
C PHE A 154 -15.22 11.76 2.37
N TYR A 155 -15.22 11.76 3.71
CA TYR A 155 -14.19 12.38 4.54
C TYR A 155 -13.10 11.35 4.86
N THR A 156 -12.02 11.39 4.11
CA THR A 156 -11.02 10.31 4.11
C THR A 156 -10.32 10.11 5.45
N GLN A 157 -10.19 11.16 6.28
CA GLN A 157 -9.49 11.07 7.55
C GLN A 157 -10.24 10.24 8.60
N LYS A 158 -11.57 10.36 8.66
CA LYS A 158 -12.38 9.54 9.59
C LYS A 158 -12.43 8.08 9.17
N VAL A 159 -12.54 7.80 7.87
CA VAL A 159 -12.44 6.42 7.34
C VAL A 159 -11.09 5.80 7.68
N VAL A 160 -10.00 6.56 7.55
CA VAL A 160 -8.66 6.12 7.94
C VAL A 160 -8.58 5.87 9.45
N ALA A 161 -9.17 6.74 10.28
CA ALA A 161 -9.19 6.55 11.74
C ALA A 161 -9.95 5.27 12.15
N GLU A 162 -11.16 5.06 11.63
CA GLU A 162 -11.95 3.85 11.89
C GLU A 162 -11.25 2.59 11.38
N PHE A 163 -10.59 2.67 10.22
CA PHE A 163 -9.78 1.58 9.67
C PHE A 163 -8.62 1.21 10.60
N LEU A 164 -7.94 2.21 11.16
CA LEU A 164 -6.80 2.00 12.07
C LEU A 164 -7.24 1.42 13.43
N GLU A 165 -8.35 1.91 13.98
CA GLU A 165 -8.91 1.40 15.24
C GLU A 165 -9.34 -0.06 15.10
N ASP A 166 -10.05 -0.38 14.02
CA ASP A 166 -10.50 -1.76 13.77
C ASP A 166 -9.33 -2.73 13.55
N LEU A 167 -8.26 -2.30 12.87
CA LEU A 167 -7.05 -3.09 12.72
C LEU A 167 -6.35 -3.34 14.06
N ASP A 168 -6.30 -2.33 14.93
CA ASP A 168 -5.69 -2.41 16.26
C ASP A 168 -6.47 -3.38 17.16
N GLU A 169 -7.80 -3.37 17.08
CA GLU A 169 -8.68 -4.31 17.80
C GLU A 169 -8.56 -5.74 17.26
N ALA A 170 -8.53 -5.90 15.94
CA ALA A 170 -8.54 -7.21 15.30
C ALA A 170 -7.17 -7.90 15.23
N LYS A 171 -6.06 -7.21 15.56
CA LYS A 171 -4.68 -7.68 15.33
C LYS A 171 -4.36 -9.07 15.86
N THR A 172 -4.99 -9.46 16.97
CA THR A 172 -4.82 -10.81 17.56
C THR A 172 -5.43 -11.92 16.70
N ALA A 173 -6.55 -11.65 16.03
CA ALA A 173 -7.24 -12.59 15.15
C ALA A 173 -6.62 -12.63 13.75
N ILE A 174 -6.12 -11.50 13.24
CA ILE A 174 -5.47 -11.37 11.91
C ILE A 174 -3.96 -11.65 11.97
N ASN A 175 -3.57 -12.75 12.61
CA ASN A 175 -2.17 -13.11 12.90
C ASN A 175 -1.33 -13.61 11.70
N SER A 176 -1.78 -13.39 10.45
CA SER A 176 -1.02 -13.76 9.25
C SER A 176 -1.44 -12.88 8.07
N PHE A 177 -0.52 -12.71 7.11
CA PHE A 177 -0.77 -11.92 5.93
C PHE A 177 -2.03 -12.35 5.14
N PRO A 178 -2.29 -13.66 4.86
CA PRO A 178 -3.50 -14.07 4.17
C PRO A 178 -4.79 -13.75 4.93
N LYS A 179 -4.79 -13.89 6.27
CA LYS A 179 -5.96 -13.54 7.10
C LYS A 179 -6.22 -12.04 7.09
N LEU A 180 -5.17 -11.23 7.24
CA LEU A 180 -5.28 -9.78 7.17
C LEU A 180 -5.81 -9.33 5.81
N LYS A 181 -5.22 -9.84 4.72
CA LYS A 181 -5.65 -9.53 3.34
C LYS A 181 -7.14 -9.83 3.16
N ARG A 182 -7.62 -11.00 3.61
CA ARG A 182 -9.04 -11.38 3.55
C ARG A 182 -9.92 -10.44 4.38
N TYR A 183 -9.47 -10.13 5.60
CA TYR A 183 -10.19 -9.25 6.53
C TYR A 183 -10.40 -7.85 5.96
N ILE A 184 -9.30 -7.16 5.60
CA ILE A 184 -9.39 -5.78 5.11
C ILE A 184 -10.10 -5.69 3.77
N SER A 185 -9.96 -6.70 2.90
CA SER A 185 -10.65 -6.71 1.59
C SER A 185 -12.17 -6.75 1.79
N SER A 186 -12.65 -7.75 2.55
CA SER A 186 -14.09 -7.97 2.75
C SER A 186 -14.79 -6.86 3.54
N ARG A 187 -14.08 -6.25 4.49
CA ARG A 187 -14.64 -5.23 5.39
C ARG A 187 -14.52 -3.81 4.83
N TYR A 188 -13.42 -3.51 4.13
CA TYR A 188 -13.09 -2.16 3.69
C TYR A 188 -12.82 -2.07 2.19
N LEU A 189 -11.74 -2.69 1.68
CA LEU A 189 -11.22 -2.41 0.33
C LEU A 189 -12.24 -2.69 -0.80
N ASP A 190 -13.14 -3.66 -0.61
CA ASP A 190 -14.17 -3.96 -1.63
C ASP A 190 -15.34 -2.95 -1.65
N ARG A 191 -15.43 -2.07 -0.64
CA ARG A 191 -16.53 -1.10 -0.46
C ARG A 191 -16.09 0.34 -0.66
N ILE A 192 -14.78 0.61 -0.63
CA ILE A 192 -14.22 1.95 -0.78
C ILE A 192 -13.70 2.17 -2.19
N SER A 193 -13.61 3.43 -2.62
CA SER A 193 -13.04 3.76 -3.93
C SER A 193 -11.52 3.64 -3.91
N LYS A 194 -10.92 3.46 -5.09
CA LYS A 194 -9.46 3.42 -5.26
C LYS A 194 -8.77 4.69 -4.75
N ASP A 195 -9.44 5.83 -4.78
CA ASP A 195 -8.90 7.09 -4.25
C ASP A 195 -8.78 7.03 -2.72
N VAL A 196 -9.76 6.46 -2.01
CA VAL A 196 -9.68 6.21 -0.55
C VAL A 196 -8.54 5.24 -0.26
N GLU A 197 -8.45 4.14 -1.03
CA GLU A 197 -7.40 3.14 -0.82
C GLU A 197 -6.01 3.77 -0.88
N MET A 198 -5.76 4.71 -1.80
CA MET A 198 -4.46 5.40 -1.91
C MET A 198 -4.18 6.33 -0.72
N VAL A 199 -5.20 6.96 -0.16
CA VAL A 199 -5.02 7.78 1.06
C VAL A 199 -4.75 6.91 2.30
N ILE A 200 -5.43 5.76 2.41
CA ILE A 200 -5.09 4.75 3.43
C ILE A 200 -3.64 4.31 3.21
N PHE A 201 -3.26 3.91 2.00
CA PHE A 201 -1.91 3.50 1.65
C PHE A 201 -0.86 4.54 2.05
N LYS A 202 -1.04 5.81 1.71
CA LYS A 202 -0.15 6.92 2.07
C LYS A 202 0.01 7.07 3.60
N THR A 203 -1.07 6.90 4.34
CA THR A 203 -1.07 7.01 5.80
C THR A 203 -0.34 5.84 6.44
N ILE A 204 -0.67 4.61 6.04
CA ILE A 204 -0.06 3.39 6.57
C ILE A 204 1.42 3.30 6.17
N TRP A 205 1.81 3.77 4.97
CA TRP A 205 3.21 3.87 4.55
C TRP A 205 4.05 4.64 5.57
N LYS A 206 3.54 5.80 6.02
CA LYS A 206 4.22 6.63 7.02
C LYS A 206 4.35 5.90 8.36
N PHE A 207 3.35 5.13 8.78
CA PHE A 207 3.38 4.36 10.04
C PHE A 207 4.31 3.14 9.96
N ALA A 208 4.39 2.52 8.79
CA ALA A 208 5.25 1.37 8.55
C ALA A 208 6.72 1.77 8.45
N PHE A 209 7.04 2.87 7.75
CA PHE A 209 8.42 3.14 7.30
C PHE A 209 9.05 4.44 7.81
N LYS A 210 8.30 5.28 8.53
CA LYS A 210 8.81 6.56 9.05
C LYS A 210 8.67 6.72 10.55
N LEU A 211 7.44 6.59 11.07
CA LEU A 211 7.16 6.91 12.47
C LEU A 211 7.60 5.79 13.41
N SER A 212 8.00 6.17 14.61
CA SER A 212 8.54 5.29 15.65
C SER A 212 7.92 5.56 17.02
N ASP A 213 6.71 6.12 17.09
CA ASP A 213 5.92 6.15 18.32
C ASP A 213 5.48 4.74 18.74
N ASP A 214 5.08 4.58 19.99
CA ASP A 214 4.82 3.27 20.59
C ASP A 214 3.67 2.53 19.91
N LYS A 215 2.61 3.24 19.51
CA LYS A 215 1.48 2.65 18.77
C LYS A 215 1.93 2.17 17.38
N CYS A 216 2.76 2.94 16.69
CA CYS A 216 3.33 2.50 15.42
C CYS A 216 4.25 1.29 15.59
N LYS A 217 5.03 1.20 16.68
CA LYS A 217 5.88 0.02 16.97
C LYS A 217 5.05 -1.23 17.18
N GLU A 218 4.04 -1.15 18.04
CA GLU A 218 3.15 -2.26 18.34
C GLU A 218 2.45 -2.81 17.09
N ASN A 219 2.06 -1.92 16.17
CA ASN A 219 1.27 -2.26 14.99
C ASN A 219 2.09 -2.36 13.69
N ARG A 220 3.43 -2.32 13.73
CA ARG A 220 4.25 -2.21 12.51
C ARG A 220 4.08 -3.37 11.54
N GLN A 221 3.99 -4.59 12.07
CA GLN A 221 3.76 -5.79 11.25
C GLN A 221 2.43 -5.74 10.51
N VAL A 222 1.36 -5.35 11.20
CA VAL A 222 0.02 -5.18 10.63
C VAL A 222 0.04 -4.08 9.56
N ASN A 223 0.70 -2.95 9.84
CA ASN A 223 0.85 -1.85 8.90
C ASN A 223 1.57 -2.29 7.61
N LEU A 224 2.70 -3.01 7.72
CA LEU A 224 3.40 -3.56 6.56
C LEU A 224 2.49 -4.48 5.73
N TRP A 225 1.75 -5.38 6.39
CA TRP A 225 0.82 -6.27 5.71
C TRP A 225 -0.29 -5.51 4.97
N VAL A 226 -0.80 -4.41 5.52
CA VAL A 226 -1.78 -3.56 4.80
C VAL A 226 -1.14 -2.92 3.56
N VAL A 227 0.07 -2.34 3.68
CA VAL A 227 0.80 -1.77 2.54
C VAL A 227 0.99 -2.82 1.44
N ARG A 228 1.41 -4.04 1.80
CA ARG A 228 1.54 -5.16 0.86
C ARG A 228 0.21 -5.51 0.20
N ALA A 229 -0.86 -5.68 0.97
CA ALA A 229 -2.16 -6.06 0.44
C ALA A 229 -2.73 -5.05 -0.56
N ILE A 230 -2.56 -3.74 -0.30
CA ILE A 230 -2.96 -2.69 -1.25
C ILE A 230 -2.05 -2.71 -2.49
N THR A 231 -0.73 -2.94 -2.32
CA THR A 231 0.22 -3.04 -3.44
C THR A 231 -0.10 -4.22 -4.36
N GLU A 232 -0.43 -5.40 -3.81
CA GLU A 232 -0.84 -6.57 -4.63
C GLU A 232 -2.13 -6.32 -5.39
N ARG A 233 -3.07 -5.57 -4.80
CA ARG A 233 -4.37 -5.26 -5.42
C ARG A 233 -4.21 -4.22 -6.54
N HIS A 234 -3.31 -3.26 -6.38
CA HIS A 234 -3.22 -2.05 -7.22
C HIS A 234 -1.78 -1.66 -7.60
N SER A 235 -0.92 -2.63 -7.93
CA SER A 235 0.52 -2.44 -8.19
C SER A 235 0.84 -1.20 -9.06
N ALA A 236 0.33 -1.15 -10.30
CA ALA A 236 0.61 -0.03 -11.21
C ALA A 236 0.23 1.35 -10.63
N ARG A 237 -0.93 1.42 -9.96
CA ARG A 237 -1.44 2.67 -9.37
C ARG A 237 -0.63 3.07 -8.13
N VAL A 238 -0.18 2.11 -7.33
CA VAL A 238 0.71 2.37 -6.19
C VAL A 238 2.04 2.94 -6.68
N ILE A 239 2.61 2.39 -7.76
CA ILE A 239 3.84 2.92 -8.36
C ILE A 239 3.63 4.35 -8.90
N GLU A 240 2.52 4.62 -9.58
CA GLU A 240 2.14 5.97 -10.01
C GLU A 240 1.98 6.94 -8.84
N GLU A 241 1.36 6.51 -7.73
CA GLU A 241 1.16 7.32 -6.54
C GLU A 241 2.49 7.66 -5.84
N ILE A 242 3.37 6.68 -5.67
CA ILE A 242 4.73 6.86 -5.11
C ILE A 242 5.51 7.85 -5.97
N LYS A 243 5.47 7.68 -7.29
CA LYS A 243 6.15 8.56 -8.25
C LYS A 243 5.58 9.98 -8.22
N GLY A 244 4.25 10.13 -8.19
CA GLY A 244 3.56 11.42 -8.20
C GLY A 244 3.70 12.20 -6.90
N ASN A 245 3.91 11.52 -5.77
CA ASN A 245 4.05 12.10 -4.44
C ASN A 245 5.42 11.79 -3.81
N ASN A 246 6.49 11.83 -4.61
CA ASN A 246 7.83 11.37 -4.25
C ASN A 246 8.30 11.89 -2.86
N ASP A 247 8.13 13.17 -2.56
CA ASP A 247 8.56 13.77 -1.28
C ASP A 247 7.88 13.11 -0.07
N ALA A 248 6.61 12.72 -0.19
CA ALA A 248 5.87 12.09 0.90
C ALA A 248 6.35 10.67 1.16
N TYR A 249 6.61 9.90 0.10
CA TYR A 249 7.01 8.49 0.18
C TYR A 249 8.50 8.31 0.44
N SER A 250 9.35 9.26 0.03
CA SER A 250 10.79 9.27 0.27
C SER A 250 11.17 9.75 1.68
N ASN A 251 10.21 10.33 2.40
CA ASN A 251 10.38 10.77 3.78
C ASN A 251 10.31 9.59 4.75
N ILE A 252 11.31 8.71 4.68
CA ILE A 252 11.45 7.47 5.44
C ILE A 252 12.41 7.63 6.63
N ALA A 253 12.32 6.71 7.59
CA ALA A 253 13.29 6.63 8.68
C ALA A 253 14.71 6.35 8.15
N ALA A 254 15.75 6.81 8.84
CA ALA A 254 17.13 6.56 8.42
C ALA A 254 17.64 5.18 8.86
N VAL A 255 17.18 4.68 10.01
CA VAL A 255 17.66 3.46 10.67
C VAL A 255 16.54 2.80 11.50
N GLY A 256 16.81 1.61 12.05
CA GLY A 256 15.94 0.89 12.96
C GLY A 256 14.90 0.01 12.26
N GLU A 257 13.91 -0.46 13.02
CA GLU A 257 12.85 -1.33 12.49
C GLU A 257 12.14 -0.77 11.24
N PRO A 258 11.70 0.51 11.18
CA PRO A 258 10.98 0.99 10.01
C PRO A 258 11.78 0.85 8.71
N MET A 259 13.11 1.01 8.79
CA MET A 259 14.01 0.77 7.66
C MET A 259 14.08 -0.71 7.29
N GLY A 260 14.21 -1.62 8.26
CA GLY A 260 14.20 -3.07 7.98
C GLY A 260 12.90 -3.55 7.32
N PHE A 261 11.76 -3.01 7.77
CA PHE A 261 10.44 -3.28 7.17
C PHE A 261 10.30 -2.69 5.76
N LEU A 262 10.90 -1.53 5.51
CA LEU A 262 10.97 -0.95 4.16
C LEU A 262 11.84 -1.81 3.23
N MET A 263 13.01 -2.26 3.69
CA MET A 263 13.89 -3.16 2.93
C MET A 263 13.15 -4.44 2.53
N PHE A 264 12.40 -5.02 3.48
CA PHE A 264 11.53 -6.15 3.21
C PHE A 264 10.48 -5.82 2.13
N TYR A 265 9.74 -4.71 2.26
CA TYR A 265 8.75 -4.31 1.25
C TYR A 265 9.37 -4.15 -0.14
N LEU A 266 10.51 -3.46 -0.25
CA LEU A 266 11.19 -3.18 -1.52
C LEU A 266 11.77 -4.45 -2.18
N ALA A 267 12.09 -5.48 -1.40
CA ALA A 267 12.53 -6.76 -1.96
C ALA A 267 11.45 -7.49 -2.76
N TYR A 268 10.17 -7.31 -2.42
CA TYR A 268 9.04 -7.86 -3.18
C TYR A 268 8.50 -6.89 -4.23
N TYR A 269 8.75 -5.57 -4.06
CA TYR A 269 8.27 -4.52 -4.95
C TYR A 269 9.42 -3.59 -5.40
N PRO A 270 10.41 -4.11 -6.16
CA PRO A 270 11.61 -3.35 -6.52
C PRO A 270 11.32 -2.11 -7.37
N GLU A 271 10.21 -2.09 -8.12
CA GLU A 271 9.75 -0.93 -8.89
C GLU A 271 9.53 0.32 -8.02
N ALA A 272 9.09 0.12 -6.77
CA ALA A 272 8.90 1.21 -5.83
C ALA A 272 10.23 1.90 -5.47
N TYR A 273 11.34 1.15 -5.40
CA TYR A 273 12.67 1.70 -5.10
C TYR A 273 13.13 2.71 -6.16
N VAL A 274 12.87 2.41 -7.44
CA VAL A 274 13.23 3.29 -8.56
C VAL A 274 12.53 4.64 -8.45
N CYS A 275 11.31 4.64 -7.89
CA CYS A 275 10.46 5.82 -7.76
C CYS A 275 10.83 6.72 -6.57
N LEU A 276 11.72 6.32 -5.66
CA LEU A 276 12.13 7.11 -4.50
C LEU A 276 13.20 8.15 -4.85
N SER A 277 13.31 9.19 -4.03
CA SER A 277 14.33 10.23 -4.16
C SER A 277 15.75 9.70 -3.92
N GLU A 278 16.76 10.43 -4.40
CA GLU A 278 18.16 10.06 -4.16
C GLU A 278 18.54 10.09 -2.67
N ASP A 279 17.97 10.99 -1.86
CA ASP A 279 18.23 11.01 -0.42
C ASP A 279 17.66 9.77 0.30
N ALA A 280 16.50 9.28 -0.13
CA ALA A 280 15.93 8.03 0.37
C ALA A 280 16.77 6.82 -0.05
N LYS A 281 17.20 6.79 -1.32
CA LYS A 281 18.08 5.73 -1.83
C LYS A 281 19.41 5.68 -1.08
N LEU A 282 19.98 6.82 -0.67
CA LEU A 282 21.19 6.85 0.15
C LEU A 282 20.98 6.19 1.52
N LYS A 283 19.85 6.45 2.19
CA LYS A 283 19.49 5.79 3.47
C LYS A 283 19.33 4.29 3.29
N ILE A 284 18.67 3.87 2.21
CA ILE A 284 18.44 2.46 1.86
C ILE A 284 19.76 1.74 1.57
N LYS A 285 20.66 2.36 0.79
CA LYS A 285 22.00 1.83 0.51
C LYS A 285 22.83 1.69 1.79
N HIS A 286 22.79 2.68 2.68
CA HIS A 286 23.43 2.56 3.99
C HIS A 286 22.86 1.39 4.81
N ALA A 287 21.54 1.21 4.83
CA ALA A 287 20.88 0.11 5.53
C ALA A 287 21.28 -1.27 4.98
N ARG A 288 21.48 -1.39 3.66
CA ARG A 288 21.96 -2.62 2.99
C ARG A 288 23.27 -3.12 3.56
N ASP A 289 24.20 -2.23 3.91
CA ASP A 289 25.52 -2.63 4.43
C ASP A 289 25.56 -2.69 5.96
N SER A 290 24.71 -1.92 6.65
CA SER A 290 24.79 -1.70 8.11
C SER A 290 23.88 -2.60 8.96
N SER A 291 22.89 -3.26 8.36
CA SER A 291 21.87 -4.02 9.12
C SER A 291 21.66 -5.43 8.57
N ILE A 292 21.34 -6.38 9.44
CA ILE A 292 21.03 -7.77 9.05
C ILE A 292 19.89 -7.81 8.03
N LEU A 293 18.77 -7.13 8.31
CA LEU A 293 17.61 -7.11 7.39
C LEU A 293 17.94 -6.42 6.06
N GLY A 294 18.78 -5.38 6.09
CA GLY A 294 19.22 -4.71 4.87
C GLY A 294 20.12 -5.62 4.01
N LYS A 295 21.05 -6.35 4.63
CA LYS A 295 21.90 -7.34 3.93
C LYS A 295 21.07 -8.49 3.36
N ILE A 296 20.03 -8.94 4.07
CA ILE A 296 19.16 -10.04 3.62
C ILE A 296 18.28 -9.61 2.43
N TYR A 297 17.63 -8.45 2.52
CA TYR A 297 16.58 -8.04 1.57
C TYR A 297 17.06 -7.08 0.47
N GLY A 298 18.28 -6.53 0.57
CA GLY A 298 18.77 -5.44 -0.28
C GLY A 298 19.14 -5.78 -1.72
N TRP A 299 18.69 -6.91 -2.28
CA TRP A 299 19.05 -7.37 -3.63
C TRP A 299 18.62 -6.39 -4.73
N PHE A 300 17.49 -5.71 -4.54
CA PHE A 300 16.88 -4.79 -5.50
C PHE A 300 17.71 -3.54 -5.78
N ILE A 301 18.74 -3.26 -4.98
CA ILE A 301 19.64 -2.11 -5.18
C ILE A 301 20.53 -2.35 -6.40
N ASP A 302 21.04 -3.57 -6.54
CA ASP A 302 21.93 -3.96 -7.64
C ASP A 302 21.15 -4.68 -8.76
N GLY A 303 19.93 -5.16 -8.47
CA GLY A 303 18.98 -5.69 -9.44
C GLY A 303 19.24 -7.13 -9.89
N ASP A 304 20.12 -7.85 -9.19
CA ASP A 304 20.49 -9.23 -9.54
C ASP A 304 20.45 -10.14 -8.31
N LEU A 305 19.51 -11.10 -8.32
CA LEU A 305 19.40 -12.13 -7.29
C LEU A 305 20.58 -13.10 -7.32
N GLY A 306 21.23 -13.33 -8.47
CA GLY A 306 22.42 -14.17 -8.58
C GLY A 306 23.60 -13.57 -7.83
N ALA A 307 23.95 -12.31 -8.13
CA ALA A 307 24.96 -11.57 -7.36
C ALA A 307 24.60 -11.45 -5.87
N HIS A 308 23.30 -11.33 -5.55
CA HIS A 308 22.85 -11.32 -4.15
C HIS A 308 23.08 -12.65 -3.44
N PHE A 309 22.84 -13.78 -4.12
CA PHE A 309 23.17 -15.11 -3.61
C PHE A 309 24.67 -15.24 -3.30
N ASP A 310 25.54 -14.79 -4.21
CA ASP A 310 27.00 -14.83 -4.01
C ASP A 310 27.44 -13.97 -2.82
N PHE A 311 26.82 -12.79 -2.67
CA PHE A 311 27.03 -11.92 -1.51
C PHE A 311 26.62 -12.62 -0.21
N LEU A 312 25.42 -13.21 -0.16
CA LEU A 312 24.93 -13.91 1.04
C LEU A 312 25.80 -15.12 1.38
N CYS A 313 26.25 -15.90 0.39
CA CYS A 313 27.22 -16.98 0.60
C CYS A 313 28.49 -16.47 1.28
N SER A 314 29.08 -15.40 0.74
CA SER A 314 30.30 -14.80 1.27
C SER A 314 30.09 -14.27 2.69
N TRP A 315 28.95 -13.63 2.94
CA TRP A 315 28.62 -13.06 4.24
C TRP A 315 28.35 -14.13 5.30
N PHE A 316 27.62 -15.19 4.97
CA PHE A 316 27.36 -16.33 5.85
C PHE A 316 28.62 -17.12 6.22
N ALA A 317 29.58 -17.21 5.30
CA ALA A 317 30.88 -17.83 5.56
C ALA A 317 31.90 -16.90 6.26
N SER A 318 31.60 -15.61 6.38
CA SER A 318 32.50 -14.62 6.97
C SER A 318 32.67 -14.80 8.49
N ASP A 319 33.68 -14.13 9.05
CA ASP A 319 33.93 -14.13 10.50
C ASP A 319 32.77 -13.50 11.31
N GLU A 320 31.91 -12.70 10.68
CA GLU A 320 30.70 -12.15 11.32
C GLU A 320 29.71 -13.26 11.69
N TYR A 321 29.61 -14.31 10.87
CA TYR A 321 28.71 -15.47 11.02
C TYR A 321 27.33 -15.07 11.60
N PRO A 322 26.51 -14.33 10.82
CA PRO A 322 25.35 -13.62 11.34
C PRO A 322 24.28 -14.58 11.85
N THR A 323 23.61 -14.22 12.96
CA THR A 323 22.46 -15.00 13.43
C THR A 323 21.22 -14.63 12.63
N ILE A 324 20.71 -15.60 11.86
CA ILE A 324 19.50 -15.48 11.04
C ILE A 324 18.33 -16.19 11.75
N LEU A 325 17.19 -15.50 11.88
CA LEU A 325 15.97 -16.01 12.51
C LEU A 325 15.16 -16.88 11.55
N ASP A 326 14.36 -17.82 12.07
CA ASP A 326 13.55 -18.74 11.26
C ASP A 326 12.65 -18.01 10.24
N GLN A 327 11.96 -16.95 10.67
CA GLN A 327 11.12 -16.12 9.79
C GLN A 327 11.93 -15.43 8.68
N GLN A 328 13.20 -15.09 8.93
CA GLN A 328 14.06 -14.48 7.90
C GLN A 328 14.44 -15.51 6.84
N TRP A 329 14.66 -16.78 7.20
CA TRP A 329 14.88 -17.86 6.23
C TRP A 329 13.67 -18.10 5.35
N GLU A 330 12.46 -18.10 5.93
CA GLU A 330 11.21 -18.18 5.16
C GLU A 330 11.14 -17.06 4.12
N HIS A 331 11.45 -15.82 4.53
CA HIS A 331 11.43 -14.68 3.62
C HIS A 331 12.55 -14.72 2.56
N ILE A 332 13.74 -15.26 2.86
CA ILE A 332 14.81 -15.44 1.85
C ILE A 332 14.33 -16.40 0.76
N LEU A 333 13.69 -17.51 1.15
CA LEU A 333 13.12 -18.46 0.19
C LEU A 333 12.06 -17.77 -0.69
N GLU A 334 11.17 -16.98 -0.08
CA GLU A 334 10.09 -16.27 -0.77
C GLU A 334 10.54 -15.07 -1.64
N LEU A 335 11.83 -14.77 -1.76
CA LEU A 335 12.32 -13.71 -2.65
C LEU A 335 12.06 -14.01 -4.14
N SER A 336 11.97 -15.28 -4.52
CA SER A 336 11.65 -15.71 -5.87
C SER A 336 11.08 -17.13 -5.88
N ASP A 337 10.03 -17.36 -6.66
CA ASP A 337 9.42 -18.68 -6.85
C ASP A 337 10.08 -19.49 -8.00
N SER A 338 11.30 -19.11 -8.41
CA SER A 338 12.01 -19.78 -9.50
C SER A 338 12.77 -21.01 -9.01
N ASP A 339 12.82 -22.06 -9.83
CA ASP A 339 13.59 -23.28 -9.54
C ASP A 339 15.08 -22.96 -9.31
N GLU A 340 15.61 -21.96 -10.04
CA GLU A 340 16.98 -21.47 -9.88
C GLU A 340 17.22 -20.85 -8.50
N TRP A 341 16.25 -20.10 -7.98
CA TRP A 341 16.34 -19.53 -6.65
C TRP A 341 16.14 -20.56 -5.55
N GLU A 342 15.24 -21.53 -5.70
CA GLU A 342 15.11 -22.65 -4.75
C GLU A 342 16.42 -23.43 -4.63
N GLU A 343 17.10 -23.71 -5.75
CA GLU A 343 18.42 -24.33 -5.73
C GLU A 343 19.45 -23.44 -5.01
N SER A 344 19.48 -22.14 -5.32
CA SER A 344 20.36 -21.17 -4.68
C SER A 344 20.12 -21.09 -3.17
N PHE A 345 18.86 -21.07 -2.74
CA PHE A 345 18.46 -21.10 -1.34
C PHE A 345 18.96 -22.36 -0.62
N SER A 346 18.81 -23.54 -1.24
CA SER A 346 19.34 -24.78 -0.65
C SER A 346 20.87 -24.77 -0.54
N LYS A 347 21.58 -24.12 -1.46
CA LYS A 347 23.02 -23.87 -1.35
C LYS A 347 23.35 -22.87 -0.24
N LEU A 348 22.55 -21.82 -0.02
CA LEU A 348 22.73 -20.89 1.12
C LEU A 348 22.63 -21.63 2.45
N ILE A 349 21.66 -22.54 2.60
CA ILE A 349 21.54 -23.40 3.78
C ILE A 349 22.81 -24.24 3.95
N ALA A 350 23.30 -24.84 2.86
CA ALA A 350 24.53 -25.63 2.90
C ALA A 350 25.74 -24.79 3.32
N VAL A 351 25.92 -23.58 2.77
CA VAL A 351 26.99 -22.65 3.17
C VAL A 351 26.88 -22.28 4.64
N TYR A 352 25.70 -21.87 5.11
CA TYR A 352 25.49 -21.45 6.49
C TYR A 352 25.78 -22.60 7.46
N TYR A 353 25.26 -23.81 7.18
CA TYR A 353 25.56 -25.01 7.96
C TYR A 353 27.04 -25.36 7.95
N CYS A 354 27.65 -25.44 6.76
CA CYS A 354 29.05 -25.83 6.59
C CYS A 354 30.04 -24.77 7.08
N SER A 355 29.58 -23.56 7.40
CA SER A 355 30.38 -22.50 8.02
C SER A 355 30.24 -22.44 9.55
N SER A 356 29.54 -23.40 10.16
CA SER A 356 29.34 -23.46 11.61
C SER A 356 30.63 -23.37 12.41
N ARG A 357 30.62 -22.56 13.47
CA ARG A 357 31.80 -22.23 14.29
C ARG A 357 32.02 -23.14 15.50
N SER A 358 31.04 -23.96 15.85
CA SER A 358 31.14 -24.95 16.91
C SER A 358 30.24 -26.16 16.63
N PHE A 359 30.53 -27.29 17.26
CA PHE A 359 29.67 -28.48 17.22
C PHE A 359 28.22 -28.16 17.64
N ASP A 360 28.03 -27.40 18.72
CA ASP A 360 26.69 -27.01 19.19
C ASP A 360 25.93 -26.16 18.16
N THR A 361 26.66 -25.26 17.47
CA THR A 361 26.08 -24.44 16.40
C THR A 361 25.66 -25.32 15.23
N ALA A 362 26.52 -26.25 14.82
CA ALA A 362 26.21 -27.18 13.74
C ALA A 362 24.99 -28.05 14.08
N ASP A 363 24.89 -28.54 15.31
CA ASP A 363 23.73 -29.30 15.80
C ASP A 363 22.43 -28.50 15.73
N LYS A 364 22.47 -27.24 16.17
CA LYS A 364 21.33 -26.32 16.12
C LYS A 364 20.92 -26.03 14.67
N VAL A 365 21.87 -25.63 13.83
CA VAL A 365 21.62 -25.30 12.42
C VAL A 365 21.11 -26.51 11.65
N PHE A 366 21.65 -27.71 11.91
CA PHE A 366 21.16 -28.91 11.24
C PHE A 366 19.68 -29.17 11.58
N GLY A 367 19.33 -29.13 12.87
CA GLY A 367 17.97 -29.42 13.32
C GLY A 367 16.94 -28.36 12.94
N GLN A 368 17.32 -27.07 13.01
CA GLN A 368 16.41 -25.94 12.80
C GLN A 368 16.34 -25.46 11.35
N LEU A 369 17.41 -25.63 10.58
CA LEU A 369 17.50 -25.10 9.21
C LEU A 369 17.68 -26.20 8.17
N VAL A 370 18.66 -27.09 8.32
CA VAL A 370 18.92 -28.11 7.28
C VAL A 370 17.74 -29.06 7.15
N LEU A 371 17.31 -29.67 8.25
CA LEU A 371 16.28 -30.71 8.24
C LEU A 371 14.90 -30.22 7.74
N PRO A 372 14.36 -29.06 8.16
CA PRO A 372 13.05 -28.60 7.68
C PRO A 372 13.04 -28.22 6.20
N TYR A 373 14.17 -27.76 5.66
CA TYR A 373 14.30 -27.30 4.29
C TYR A 373 14.93 -28.32 3.33
N LEU A 374 15.22 -29.54 3.81
CA LEU A 374 15.79 -30.63 3.00
C LEU A 374 14.99 -30.92 1.73
N LYS A 375 13.68 -30.68 1.74
CA LYS A 375 12.78 -30.90 0.60
C LYS A 375 13.18 -30.11 -0.64
N PHE A 376 13.80 -28.94 -0.48
CA PHE A 376 14.23 -28.03 -1.56
C PHE A 376 15.59 -28.38 -2.17
N PHE A 377 16.31 -29.38 -1.64
CA PHE A 377 17.59 -29.79 -2.22
C PHE A 377 17.40 -30.43 -3.60
N THR A 378 18.20 -29.97 -4.56
CA THR A 378 18.32 -30.51 -5.92
C THR A 378 19.55 -31.41 -6.00
N LYS A 379 19.79 -32.02 -7.17
CA LYS A 379 21.01 -32.80 -7.41
C LYS A 379 22.27 -31.95 -7.22
N ASN A 380 22.26 -30.72 -7.75
CA ASN A 380 23.42 -29.83 -7.69
C ASN A 380 23.68 -29.35 -6.27
N SER A 381 22.64 -28.97 -5.52
CA SER A 381 22.83 -28.51 -4.14
C SER A 381 23.16 -29.65 -3.17
N ALA A 382 22.72 -30.89 -3.45
CA ALA A 382 23.15 -32.07 -2.72
C ALA A 382 24.67 -32.32 -2.88
N VAL A 383 25.17 -32.30 -4.12
CA VAL A 383 26.62 -32.42 -4.40
C VAL A 383 27.39 -31.28 -3.73
N PHE A 384 26.91 -30.04 -3.88
CA PHE A 384 27.51 -28.87 -3.25
C PHE A 384 27.61 -29.01 -1.72
N MET A 385 26.56 -29.52 -1.06
CA MET A 385 26.58 -29.73 0.38
C MET A 385 27.59 -30.82 0.79
N LEU A 386 27.68 -31.92 0.04
CA LEU A 386 28.68 -32.96 0.29
C LEU A 386 30.10 -32.40 0.19
N GLU A 387 30.39 -31.61 -0.85
CA GLU A 387 31.68 -30.95 -1.03
C GLU A 387 32.02 -30.00 0.13
N ASN A 388 31.05 -29.23 0.60
CA ASN A 388 31.27 -28.27 1.68
C ASN A 388 31.42 -28.95 3.05
N ILE A 389 30.70 -30.05 3.32
CA ILE A 389 30.88 -30.86 4.53
C ILE A 389 32.34 -31.31 4.63
N GLU A 390 32.99 -31.67 3.52
CA GLU A 390 34.39 -32.08 3.53
C GLU A 390 35.35 -30.99 4.01
N THR A 391 34.95 -29.73 4.14
CA THR A 391 35.86 -28.63 4.47
C THR A 391 35.86 -28.23 5.95
N ASN A 392 34.82 -28.54 6.73
CA ASN A 392 34.67 -28.04 8.10
C ASN A 392 34.49 -29.15 9.15
N ASN A 393 35.48 -29.33 10.02
CA ASN A 393 35.44 -30.32 11.10
C ASN A 393 34.34 -30.06 12.13
N GLN A 394 33.87 -28.82 12.28
CA GLN A 394 32.73 -28.52 13.15
C GLN A 394 31.44 -29.20 12.67
N VAL A 395 31.40 -29.63 11.41
CA VAL A 395 30.26 -30.29 10.80
C VAL A 395 30.42 -31.80 10.72
N TRP A 396 31.57 -32.28 10.23
CA TRP A 396 31.77 -33.72 10.03
C TRP A 396 32.32 -34.47 11.24
N ASP A 397 32.99 -33.80 12.18
CA ASP A 397 33.63 -34.45 13.34
C ASP A 397 32.77 -34.38 14.61
N ARG A 398 31.58 -33.78 14.53
CA ARG A 398 30.64 -33.69 15.65
C ARG A 398 29.98 -35.05 15.89
N ASN A 399 29.78 -35.44 17.15
CA ASN A 399 29.16 -36.73 17.52
C ASN A 399 27.81 -36.98 16.85
N ARG A 400 27.00 -35.93 16.68
CA ARG A 400 25.66 -36.03 16.11
C ARG A 400 25.67 -36.17 14.58
N ALA A 401 26.81 -35.97 13.90
CA ALA A 401 26.94 -36.24 12.46
C ALA A 401 26.58 -37.69 12.12
N ALA A 402 26.94 -38.65 12.98
CA ALA A 402 26.57 -40.07 12.83
C ALA A 402 25.05 -40.33 12.84
N LEU A 403 24.24 -39.42 13.40
CA LEU A 403 22.78 -39.50 13.42
C LEU A 403 22.12 -38.63 12.34
N ASP A 404 22.77 -37.54 11.95
CA ASP A 404 22.21 -36.53 11.06
C ASP A 404 22.61 -36.75 9.60
N HIS A 405 23.84 -37.16 9.30
CA HIS A 405 24.31 -37.42 7.94
C HIS A 405 23.59 -38.60 7.26
N PRO A 406 23.16 -39.67 7.96
CA PRO A 406 22.28 -40.67 7.37
C PRO A 406 20.96 -40.08 6.85
N LYS A 407 20.39 -39.07 7.50
CA LYS A 407 19.17 -38.38 7.03
C LYS A 407 19.43 -37.60 5.74
N LEU A 408 20.62 -36.99 5.61
CA LEU A 408 21.05 -36.37 4.36
C LEU A 408 21.17 -37.42 3.26
N LYS A 409 21.82 -38.55 3.54
CA LYS A 409 21.97 -39.65 2.60
C LYS A 409 20.62 -40.16 2.10
N ASP A 410 19.66 -40.41 2.99
CA ASP A 410 18.31 -40.88 2.62
C ASP A 410 17.59 -39.96 1.63
N LYS A 411 17.82 -38.64 1.75
CA LYS A 411 17.30 -37.66 0.80
C LYS A 411 18.14 -37.60 -0.47
N PHE A 412 19.46 -37.63 -0.36
CA PHE A 412 20.37 -37.52 -1.50
C PHE A 412 20.34 -38.77 -2.39
N ASP A 413 20.09 -39.96 -1.85
CA ASP A 413 19.87 -41.18 -2.64
C ASP A 413 18.67 -41.04 -3.58
N LYS A 414 17.61 -40.34 -3.14
CA LYS A 414 16.43 -40.06 -3.98
C LYS A 414 16.72 -39.05 -5.09
N LEU A 415 17.73 -38.19 -4.91
CA LEU A 415 18.10 -37.15 -5.87
C LEU A 415 19.20 -37.63 -6.84
N LEU A 416 20.29 -38.18 -6.30
CA LEU A 416 21.49 -38.60 -7.01
C LEU A 416 21.42 -40.06 -7.50
N GLY A 417 20.53 -40.86 -6.92
CA GLY A 417 20.38 -42.29 -7.16
C GLY A 417 21.13 -43.14 -6.14
N GLU A 418 20.57 -44.31 -5.80
CA GLU A 418 21.13 -45.23 -4.77
C GLU A 418 22.55 -45.74 -5.07
N LYS A 419 22.97 -45.66 -6.34
CA LYS A 419 24.32 -46.05 -6.79
C LYS A 419 25.34 -44.90 -6.75
N PHE A 420 24.97 -43.75 -6.19
CA PHE A 420 25.89 -42.62 -6.07
C PHE A 420 27.08 -42.98 -5.17
N ASP A 421 28.29 -42.68 -5.64
CA ASP A 421 29.52 -43.04 -4.95
C ASP A 421 29.89 -42.02 -3.86
N TYR A 422 29.33 -42.20 -2.67
CA TYR A 422 29.64 -41.36 -1.51
C TYR A 422 31.08 -41.50 -1.02
N LYS A 423 31.85 -42.52 -1.45
CA LYS A 423 33.26 -42.67 -1.05
C LYS A 423 34.14 -41.54 -1.57
N LYS A 424 33.67 -40.78 -2.56
CA LYS A 424 34.30 -39.54 -3.02
C LYS A 424 34.30 -38.42 -1.97
N TYR A 425 33.46 -38.54 -0.94
CA TYR A 425 33.32 -37.60 0.17
C TYR A 425 33.67 -38.33 1.48
N PRO A 426 34.96 -38.53 1.77
CA PRO A 426 35.40 -39.44 2.84
C PRO A 426 34.95 -39.00 4.24
N ARG A 427 34.90 -37.70 4.54
CA ARG A 427 34.48 -37.18 5.86
C ARG A 427 32.97 -37.29 6.05
N PHE A 428 32.18 -37.12 4.99
CA PHE A 428 30.76 -37.44 5.02
C PHE A 428 30.55 -38.95 5.15
N PHE A 429 31.26 -39.75 4.36
CA PHE A 429 31.12 -41.21 4.33
C PHE A 429 31.46 -41.86 5.67
N SER A 430 32.44 -41.35 6.41
CA SER A 430 32.79 -41.88 7.75
C SER A 430 31.67 -41.73 8.78
N ASN A 431 30.69 -40.86 8.54
CA ASN A 431 29.53 -40.66 9.40
C ASN A 431 28.34 -41.56 9.04
N LEU A 432 28.46 -42.37 7.99
CA LEU A 432 27.42 -43.30 7.59
C LEU A 432 27.60 -44.62 8.35
N PRO A 433 26.50 -45.31 8.74
CA PRO A 433 26.60 -46.63 9.33
C PRO A 433 27.31 -47.58 8.35
N ALA A 434 28.15 -48.47 8.88
CA ALA A 434 28.77 -49.51 8.08
C ALA A 434 27.66 -50.34 7.40
N THR A 435 27.65 -50.32 6.07
CA THR A 435 26.82 -51.25 5.29
C THR A 435 27.52 -52.61 5.34
N ASP A 436 26.91 -53.57 6.04
CA ASP A 436 27.30 -54.98 6.04
C ASP A 436 27.32 -55.59 4.63
#